data_AF-A0A9D3AJ49-F1
#
_entry.id   AF-A0A9D3AJ49-F1
#
_cell.length_a   1.000
_cell.length_b   1.000
_cell.length_c   1.000
_cell.angle_alpha   90.00
_cell.angle_beta   90.00
_cell.angle_gamma   90.00
#
_symmetry.space_group_name_H-M   'P 1'
#
loop_
_entity.id
_entity.type
_entity.pdbx_description
1 polymer ?
#
loop_
_entity_poly.entity_id
_entity_poly.type
_entity_poly.pdbx_seq_one_letter_code
_entity_poly.pdbx_strand_id
1 'polypeptide(L)'
;MLFQRLFGGSRFLKRMNTLMEVYACSHNAPVTYRELQRLKPLIRTEGERALYELNRASLLYDMKKFREAADVIVEIPSLNPEFDAKCAALKTMIMDAF
;
A
#
# COMPACT_ATOMS: atom_id res chain seq x y z
N MET A 1 3.57 29.40 5.79
CA MET A 1 2.94 28.09 5.46
C MET A 1 3.22 26.99 6.51
N LEU A 2 3.63 27.32 7.75
CA LEU A 2 4.04 26.33 8.77
C LEU A 2 2.87 25.71 9.59
N PHE A 3 1.71 26.37 9.69
CA PHE A 3 0.70 26.01 10.69
C PHE A 3 -0.24 24.84 10.33
N GLN A 4 -0.28 24.37 9.08
CA GLN A 4 -1.03 23.15 8.74
C GLN A 4 -0.34 21.85 9.19
N ARG A 5 0.95 21.90 9.55
CA ARG A 5 1.73 20.73 9.98
C ARG A 5 1.58 20.38 11.48
N LEU A 6 0.91 21.22 12.27
CA LEU A 6 0.97 21.13 13.75
C LEU A 6 -0.22 20.45 14.45
N PHE A 7 -1.36 20.18 13.80
CA PHE A 7 -2.54 19.63 14.52
C PHE A 7 -3.31 18.50 13.81
N GLY A 8 -2.77 17.88 12.76
CA GLY A 8 -3.46 16.78 12.09
C GLY A 8 -2.53 15.95 11.22
N GLY A 9 -1.85 14.98 11.82
CA GLY A 9 -1.07 13.97 11.08
C GLY A 9 -1.86 13.35 9.92
N SER A 10 -1.15 12.79 8.93
CA SER A 10 -1.73 12.33 7.66
C SER A 10 -3.04 11.55 7.85
N ARG A 11 -4.14 12.10 7.30
CA ARG A 11 -5.45 11.43 7.31
C ARG A 11 -5.40 10.11 6.54
N PHE A 12 -4.60 10.07 5.48
CA PHE A 12 -4.34 8.85 4.72
C PHE A 12 -3.67 7.80 5.62
N LEU A 13 -2.55 8.13 6.26
CA LEU A 13 -1.82 7.17 7.11
C LEU A 13 -2.70 6.67 8.27
N LYS A 14 -3.46 7.56 8.92
CA LYS A 14 -4.39 7.15 9.98
C LYS A 14 -5.40 6.11 9.48
N ARG A 15 -6.04 6.37 8.33
CA ARG A 15 -7.03 5.45 7.75
C ARG A 15 -6.40 4.16 7.22
N MET A 16 -5.22 4.26 6.63
CA MET A 16 -4.46 3.11 6.14
C MET A 16 -4.07 2.17 7.28
N ASN A 17 -3.52 2.70 8.36
CA ASN A 17 -3.12 1.90 9.52
C ASN A 17 -4.32 1.15 10.10
N THR A 18 -5.46 1.83 10.33
CA THR A 18 -6.68 1.17 10.79
C THR A 18 -7.16 0.10 9.82
N LEU A 19 -7.09 0.34 8.52
CA LEU A 19 -7.49 -0.64 7.51
C LEU A 19 -6.59 -1.89 7.56
N MET A 20 -5.27 -1.70 7.72
CA MET A 20 -4.32 -2.81 7.79
C MET A 20 -4.41 -3.58 9.12
N GLU A 21 -4.74 -2.91 10.23
CA GLU A 21 -5.05 -3.58 11.51
C GLU A 21 -6.28 -4.49 11.37
N VAL A 22 -7.35 -4.01 10.74
CA VAL A 22 -8.54 -4.82 10.46
C VAL A 22 -8.21 -5.97 9.50
N TYR A 23 -7.38 -5.72 8.49
CA TYR A 23 -6.95 -6.77 7.58
C TYR A 23 -6.13 -7.86 8.28
N ALA A 24 -5.21 -7.48 9.17
CA ALA A 24 -4.38 -8.42 9.93
C ALA A 24 -5.21 -9.40 10.77
N CYS A 25 -6.39 -8.98 11.26
CA CYS A 25 -7.31 -9.84 12.00
C CYS A 25 -8.27 -10.64 11.11
N SER A 26 -8.71 -10.06 9.99
CA SER A 26 -9.78 -10.64 9.17
C SER A 26 -9.29 -11.49 8.00
N HIS A 27 -8.07 -11.23 7.51
CA HIS A 27 -7.51 -11.81 6.29
C HIS A 27 -8.42 -11.70 5.04
N ASN A 28 -9.35 -10.75 5.02
CA ASN A 28 -10.31 -10.58 3.93
C ASN A 28 -9.78 -9.62 2.85
N ALA A 29 -8.90 -10.12 1.98
CA ALA A 29 -8.25 -9.30 0.96
C ALA A 29 -9.23 -8.59 0.00
N PRO A 30 -10.32 -9.21 -0.52
CA PRO A 30 -11.26 -8.54 -1.41
C PRO A 30 -11.97 -7.33 -0.79
N VAL A 31 -12.38 -7.43 0.48
CA VAL A 31 -13.01 -6.31 1.20
C VAL A 31 -11.98 -5.23 1.49
N THR A 32 -10.81 -5.60 2.00
CA THR A 32 -9.73 -4.64 2.27
C THR A 32 -9.31 -3.89 1.01
N TYR A 33 -9.21 -4.56 -0.14
CA TYR A 33 -8.87 -3.93 -1.42
C TYR A 33 -9.90 -2.86 -1.82
N ARG A 34 -11.19 -3.15 -1.64
CA ARG A 34 -12.27 -2.18 -1.91
C ARG A 34 -12.20 -0.97 -1.00
N GLU A 35 -11.95 -1.17 0.29
CA GLU A 35 -11.80 -0.06 1.24
C GLU A 35 -10.52 0.74 0.99
N LEU A 36 -9.43 0.08 0.62
CA LEU A 36 -8.18 0.73 0.24
C LEU A 36 -8.41 1.73 -0.89
N GLN A 37 -9.15 1.35 -1.94
CA GLN A 37 -9.46 2.25 -3.07
C GLN A 37 -10.12 3.57 -2.64
N ARG A 38 -10.91 3.55 -1.55
CA ARG A 38 -11.55 4.77 -1.01
C ARG A 38 -10.55 5.72 -0.35
N LEU A 39 -9.35 5.27 -0.02
CA LEU A 39 -8.29 6.09 0.56
C LEU A 39 -7.49 6.87 -0.49
N LYS A 40 -7.57 6.50 -1.77
CA LYS A 40 -6.81 7.13 -2.87
C LYS A 40 -6.95 8.66 -2.91
N PRO A 41 -8.13 9.28 -2.72
CA PRO A 41 -8.27 10.74 -2.69
C PRO A 41 -7.61 11.45 -1.50
N LEU A 42 -7.19 10.70 -0.47
CA LEU A 42 -6.55 11.24 0.72
C LEU A 42 -5.03 11.38 0.57
N ILE A 43 -4.44 10.78 -0.47
CA ILE A 43 -2.99 10.80 -0.75
C ILE A 43 -2.55 12.22 -1.10
N ARG A 44 -1.48 12.70 -0.45
CA ARG A 44 -0.91 14.04 -0.60
C ARG A 44 0.58 14.03 -0.93
N THR A 45 1.30 12.96 -0.62
CA THR A 45 2.75 12.86 -0.87
C THR A 45 3.10 11.65 -1.73
N GLU A 46 4.30 11.67 -2.31
CA GLU A 46 4.86 10.51 -3.03
C GLU A 46 5.06 9.30 -2.12
N GLY A 47 5.50 9.52 -0.87
CA GLY A 47 5.61 8.46 0.13
C GLY A 47 4.28 7.79 0.44
N GLU A 48 3.21 8.57 0.58
CA GLU A 48 1.85 8.03 0.77
C GLU A 48 1.36 7.27 -0.46
N ARG A 49 1.67 7.75 -1.66
CA ARG A 49 1.35 7.06 -2.92
C ARG A 49 2.08 5.72 -3.01
N ALA A 50 3.37 5.68 -2.71
CA ALA A 50 4.15 4.45 -2.75
C ALA A 50 3.63 3.45 -1.72
N LEU A 51 3.32 3.89 -0.49
CA LEU A 51 2.71 3.03 0.52
C LEU A 51 1.34 2.51 0.08
N TYR A 52 0.51 3.34 -0.55
CA TYR A 52 -0.75 2.92 -1.13
C TYR A 52 -0.57 1.81 -2.17
N GLU A 53 0.31 2.01 -3.16
CA GLU A 53 0.52 1.04 -4.23
C GLU A 53 1.17 -0.25 -3.71
N LEU A 54 2.06 -0.18 -2.71
CA LEU A 54 2.66 -1.36 -2.09
C LEU A 54 1.59 -2.24 -1.41
N ASN A 55 0.71 -1.63 -0.61
CA ASN A 55 -0.41 -2.35 0.02
C ASN A 55 -1.39 -2.87 -1.03
N ARG A 56 -1.62 -2.10 -2.11
CA ARG A 56 -2.47 -2.53 -3.22
C ARG A 56 -1.91 -3.76 -3.92
N ALA A 57 -0.61 -3.78 -4.21
CA ALA A 57 0.08 -4.92 -4.80
C ALA A 57 0.01 -6.15 -3.88
N SER A 58 0.22 -5.98 -2.57
CA SER A 58 0.10 -7.06 -1.59
C SER A 58 -1.30 -7.68 -1.59
N LEU A 59 -2.35 -6.85 -1.59
CA LEU A 59 -3.73 -7.35 -1.63
C LEU A 59 -4.06 -8.04 -2.95
N LEU A 60 -3.52 -7.55 -4.07
CA LEU A 60 -3.65 -8.22 -5.37
C LEU A 60 -2.99 -9.60 -5.35
N TYR A 61 -1.80 -9.71 -4.75
CA TYR A 61 -1.11 -10.97 -4.53
C TYR A 61 -1.96 -11.93 -3.68
N ASP A 62 -2.50 -11.47 -2.55
CA ASP A 62 -3.33 -12.29 -1.65
C ASP A 62 -4.63 -12.77 -2.34
N MET A 63 -5.15 -12.00 -3.30
CA MET A 63 -6.27 -12.39 -4.16
C MET A 63 -5.85 -13.27 -5.36
N LYS A 64 -4.60 -13.74 -5.42
CA LYS A 64 -4.01 -14.53 -6.52
C LYS A 64 -4.00 -13.82 -7.88
N LYS A 65 -4.03 -12.50 -7.88
CA LYS A 65 -3.96 -11.64 -9.08
C LYS A 65 -2.51 -11.26 -9.37
N PHE A 66 -1.65 -12.26 -9.58
CA PHE A 66 -0.19 -12.09 -9.62
C PHE A 66 0.29 -11.14 -10.71
N ARG A 67 -0.30 -11.20 -11.91
CA ARG A 67 0.02 -10.29 -13.00
C ARG A 67 -0.29 -8.83 -12.63
N GLU A 68 -1.45 -8.58 -12.07
CA GLU A 68 -1.87 -7.23 -11.64
C GLU A 68 -0.99 -6.74 -10.49
N ALA A 69 -0.59 -7.62 -9.56
CA ALA A 69 0.36 -7.29 -8.52
C ALA A 69 1.75 -6.93 -9.08
N ALA A 70 2.23 -7.68 -10.08
CA ALA A 70 3.48 -7.42 -10.79
C ALA A 70 3.46 -6.07 -11.51
N ASP A 71 2.37 -5.75 -12.21
CA ASP A 71 2.21 -4.47 -12.92
C ASP A 71 2.24 -3.27 -11.96
N VAL A 72 1.76 -3.45 -10.73
CA VAL A 72 1.77 -2.37 -9.73
C VAL A 72 3.13 -2.22 -9.07
N ILE A 73 3.78 -3.33 -8.68
CA ILE A 73 5.02 -3.28 -7.90
C ILE A 73 6.19 -2.69 -8.70
N VAL A 74 6.19 -2.84 -10.03
CA VAL A 74 7.25 -2.28 -10.90
C VAL A 74 7.16 -0.77 -11.09
N GLU A 75 5.98 -0.19 -10.87
CA GLU A 75 5.73 1.26 -11.01
C GLU A 75 6.00 2.03 -9.71
N ILE A 76 6.29 1.33 -8.60
CA ILE A 76 6.60 1.99 -7.33
C ILE A 76 8.02 2.59 -7.40
N PRO A 77 8.18 3.92 -7.26
CA PRO A 77 9.49 4.53 -7.28
C PRO A 77 10.30 4.14 -6.03
N SER A 78 11.63 4.06 -6.19
CA SER A 78 12.55 3.95 -5.06
C SER A 78 12.44 5.19 -4.17
N LEU A 79 12.33 4.98 -2.86
CA LEU A 79 12.19 6.07 -1.88
C LEU A 79 13.32 6.09 -0.87
N ASN A 80 13.60 4.94 -0.27
CA ASN A 80 14.67 4.74 0.70
C ASN A 80 14.94 3.24 0.87
N PRO A 81 16.11 2.85 1.38
CA PRO A 81 16.50 1.43 1.45
C PRO A 81 15.53 0.53 2.22
N GLU A 82 14.89 1.01 3.29
CA GLU A 82 13.96 0.19 4.08
C GLU A 82 12.66 -0.08 3.31
N PHE A 83 12.13 0.95 2.65
CA PHE A 83 10.94 0.82 1.83
C PHE A 83 11.19 -0.04 0.57
N ASP A 84 12.34 0.16 -0.06
CA ASP A 84 12.73 -0.56 -1.26
C ASP A 84 12.94 -2.05 -0.97
N ALA A 85 13.46 -2.40 0.22
CA ALA A 85 13.55 -3.79 0.68
C ALA A 85 12.17 -4.46 0.78
N LYS A 86 11.14 -3.74 1.25
CA LYS A 86 9.75 -4.26 1.30
C LYS A 86 9.19 -4.49 -0.10
N CYS A 87 9.44 -3.56 -1.03
CA CYS A 87 9.03 -3.72 -2.42
C CYS A 87 9.74 -4.91 -3.10
N ALA A 88 11.04 -5.06 -2.86
CA ALA A 88 11.82 -6.18 -3.38
C ALA A 88 11.32 -7.53 -2.85
N ALA A 89 11.03 -7.63 -1.54
CA ALA A 89 10.49 -8.84 -0.94
C ALA A 89 9.16 -9.25 -1.58
N LEU A 90 8.22 -8.30 -1.74
CA LEU A 90 6.94 -8.57 -2.40
C LEU A 90 7.13 -8.94 -3.88
N LYS A 91 8.05 -8.26 -4.58
CA LYS A 91 8.37 -8.59 -5.98
C LYS A 91 8.88 -10.02 -6.11
N THR A 92 9.77 -10.48 -5.23
CA THR A 92 10.23 -11.88 -5.22
C THR A 92 9.07 -12.83 -5.01
N MET A 93 8.22 -12.59 -4.00
CA MET A 93 7.03 -13.43 -3.76
C MET A 93 6.10 -13.51 -4.98
N ILE A 94 5.86 -12.38 -5.65
CA ILE A 94 5.04 -12.34 -6.87
C ILE A 94 5.68 -13.16 -7.99
N MET A 95 7.00 -13.06 -8.17
CA MET A 95 7.73 -13.80 -9.21
C MET A 95 7.76 -15.30 -8.95
N ASP A 96 7.91 -15.72 -7.69
CA ASP A 96 7.90 -17.13 -7.27
C ASP A 96 6.51 -17.79 -7.41
N ALA A 97 5.45 -16.98 -7.58
CA ALA A 97 4.07 -17.46 -7.73
C ALA A 97 3.63 -17.70 -9.19
N PHE A 98 4.49 -17.42 -10.18
CA PHE A 98 4.28 -17.75 -11.59
C PHE A 98 4.80 -19.16 -11.93
#